data_AF-F1T482-F1
#
_entry.id   AF-F1T482-F1
#
_cell.length_a   1.000
_cell.length_b   1.000
_cell.length_c   1.000
_cell.angle_alpha   90.00
_cell.angle_beta   90.00
_cell.angle_gamma   90.00
#
_symmetry.space_group_name_H-M   'P 1'
#
loop_
_entity.id
_entity.type
_entity.pdbx_description
1 polymer ?
#
loop_
_entity_poly.entity_id
_entity_poly.type
_entity_poly.pdbx_seq_one_letter_code
_entity_poly.pdbx_strand_id
1 'polypeptide(L)'
;MAITPADIEHMTFSEDKKHGYNTDEVDNFLDQLSVEVDAMLKKIADLKGRLTNTEQQLAASQAQLASLKQQQSTHVEAPVAPESPTLSASEKQISQVLIVAQQSADKLLAEARTNADAIRNEADQKAREVIRQALAEKQTELDEIDRLKQSRESFRGAYKKMLQHFIDDADSVFPQKDASAEDALNALDKSAQAASSLNQDASKSPVALSGDFADLD
;
A
#
# COMPACT_ATOMS: atom_id res chain seq x y z
N MET A 1 -10.81 -14.18 -26.97
CA MET A 1 -9.40 -14.22 -26.56
C MET A 1 -9.18 -13.04 -25.63
N ALA A 2 -9.13 -13.28 -24.33
CA ALA A 2 -8.74 -12.27 -23.36
C ALA A 2 -7.27 -12.54 -23.01
N ILE A 3 -6.46 -11.50 -23.03
CA ILE A 3 -5.10 -11.54 -22.46
C ILE A 3 -5.25 -11.93 -20.99
N THR A 4 -4.54 -12.97 -20.56
CA THR A 4 -4.49 -13.36 -19.16
C THR A 4 -3.42 -12.54 -18.43
N PRO A 5 -3.51 -12.38 -17.09
CA PRO A 5 -2.45 -11.73 -16.32
C PRO A 5 -1.05 -12.34 -16.59
N ALA A 6 -0.97 -13.67 -16.71
CA ALA A 6 0.26 -14.38 -17.06
C ALA A 6 0.79 -14.04 -18.46
N ASP A 7 -0.09 -13.74 -19.43
CA ASP A 7 0.34 -13.30 -20.76
C ASP A 7 0.96 -11.90 -20.73
N ILE A 8 0.57 -11.05 -19.77
CA ILE A 8 1.10 -9.69 -19.57
C ILE A 8 2.50 -9.75 -18.95
N GLU A 9 2.68 -10.60 -17.94
CA GLU A 9 3.98 -10.80 -17.27
C GLU A 9 5.05 -11.40 -18.18
N HIS A 10 4.65 -12.15 -19.21
CA HIS A 10 5.58 -12.73 -20.19
C HIS A 10 5.72 -11.90 -21.47
N MET A 11 5.13 -10.70 -21.51
CA MET A 11 5.15 -9.87 -22.69
C MET A 11 6.50 -9.15 -22.82
N THR A 12 7.19 -9.38 -23.93
CA THR A 12 8.51 -8.80 -24.19
C THR A 12 8.42 -7.78 -25.33
N PHE A 13 9.07 -6.63 -25.14
CA PHE A 13 9.13 -5.55 -26.13
C PHE A 13 10.54 -5.44 -26.70
N SER A 14 10.67 -5.08 -27.98
CA SER A 14 11.96 -4.78 -28.61
C SER A 14 12.36 -3.33 -28.33
N GLU A 15 13.58 -3.09 -27.86
CA GLU A 15 14.10 -1.74 -27.63
C GLU A 15 14.43 -1.04 -28.97
N ASP A 16 13.70 0.02 -29.28
CA ASP A 16 14.04 0.88 -30.43
C ASP A 16 15.09 1.93 -30.00
N LYS A 17 16.28 1.86 -30.60
CA LYS A 17 17.48 2.62 -30.19
C LYS A 17 17.36 4.14 -30.36
N LYS A 18 16.31 4.62 -31.03
CA LYS A 18 16.16 6.05 -31.37
C LYS A 18 15.18 6.77 -30.47
N HIS A 19 14.03 6.20 -30.15
CA HIS A 19 12.99 6.78 -29.27
C HIS A 19 12.12 5.68 -28.64
N GLY A 20 12.70 4.88 -27.74
CA GLY A 20 11.96 3.85 -26.98
C GLY A 20 11.33 4.39 -25.70
N TYR A 21 10.33 3.67 -25.19
CA TYR A 21 9.84 3.84 -23.83
C TYR A 21 10.88 3.32 -22.83
N ASN A 22 10.90 3.88 -21.62
CA ASN A 22 11.76 3.40 -20.54
C ASN A 22 11.29 2.00 -20.10
N THR A 23 12.17 1.01 -20.18
CA THR A 23 11.86 -0.39 -19.83
C THR A 23 11.38 -0.52 -18.39
N ASP A 24 12.00 0.22 -17.46
CA ASP A 24 11.62 0.17 -16.03
C ASP A 24 10.20 0.72 -15.81
N GLU A 25 9.82 1.77 -16.54
CA GLU A 25 8.46 2.34 -16.44
C GLU A 25 7.43 1.44 -17.10
N VAL A 26 7.79 0.78 -18.20
CA VAL A 26 6.95 -0.21 -18.87
C VAL A 26 6.73 -1.41 -17.98
N ASP A 27 7.77 -1.94 -17.34
CA ASP A 27 7.67 -3.10 -16.44
C ASP A 27 6.75 -2.79 -15.24
N ASN A 28 6.94 -1.64 -14.59
CA ASN A 28 6.05 -1.19 -13.52
C ASN A 28 4.58 -1.04 -13.97
N PHE A 29 4.36 -0.58 -15.20
CA PHE A 29 3.01 -0.48 -15.77
C PHE A 29 2.40 -1.86 -16.07
N LEU A 30 3.19 -2.80 -16.57
CA LEU A 30 2.73 -4.17 -16.84
C LEU A 30 2.39 -4.93 -15.56
N ASP A 31 3.16 -4.75 -14.48
CA ASP A 31 2.86 -5.30 -13.16
C ASP A 31 1.52 -4.77 -12.65
N GLN A 32 1.32 -3.46 -12.73
CA GLN A 32 0.06 -2.83 -12.34
C GLN A 32 -1.12 -3.32 -13.22
N LEU A 33 -0.88 -3.48 -14.52
CA LEU A 33 -1.89 -3.97 -15.46
C LEU A 33 -2.24 -5.45 -15.21
N SER A 34 -1.26 -6.30 -14.88
CA SER A 34 -1.47 -7.72 -14.52
C SER A 34 -2.40 -7.83 -13.31
N VAL A 35 -2.11 -7.07 -12.25
CA VAL A 35 -2.92 -7.04 -11.02
C VAL A 35 -4.35 -6.56 -11.29
N GLU A 36 -4.51 -5.49 -12.08
CA GLU A 36 -5.85 -4.96 -12.39
C GLU A 36 -6.66 -5.92 -13.27
N VAL A 37 -6.02 -6.60 -14.23
CA VAL A 37 -6.69 -7.61 -15.07
C VAL A 37 -7.11 -8.82 -14.24
N ASP A 38 -6.30 -9.29 -13.29
CA ASP A 38 -6.71 -10.36 -12.36
C ASP A 38 -7.91 -9.93 -11.50
N ALA A 39 -7.86 -8.72 -10.94
CA ALA A 39 -8.97 -8.15 -10.18
C ALA A 39 -10.25 -8.06 -11.03
N MET A 40 -10.14 -7.67 -12.30
CA MET A 40 -11.26 -7.60 -13.24
C MET A 40 -11.82 -9.00 -13.55
N LEU A 41 -10.96 -9.99 -13.78
CA LEU A 41 -11.39 -11.37 -14.03
C LEU A 41 -12.10 -11.97 -12.81
N LYS A 42 -11.59 -11.74 -11.61
CA LYS A 42 -12.24 -12.14 -10.35
C LYS A 42 -13.61 -11.48 -10.18
N LYS A 43 -13.74 -10.21 -10.54
CA LYS A 43 -15.01 -9.49 -10.52
C LYS A 43 -16.01 -10.04 -11.53
N ILE A 44 -15.56 -10.41 -12.73
CA ILE A 44 -16.40 -11.07 -13.74
C ILE A 44 -16.89 -12.43 -13.23
N ALA A 45 -16.02 -13.21 -12.58
CA ALA A 45 -16.39 -14.50 -12.00
C ALA A 45 -17.44 -14.35 -10.88
N ASP A 46 -17.25 -13.40 -9.97
CA ASP A 46 -18.22 -13.08 -8.90
C ASP A 46 -19.57 -12.63 -9.48
N LEU A 47 -19.55 -11.68 -10.41
CA LEU A 47 -20.77 -11.17 -11.04
C LEU A 47 -21.53 -12.26 -11.80
N LYS A 48 -20.83 -13.13 -12.54
CA LYS A 48 -21.44 -14.29 -13.20
C LYS A 48 -22.04 -15.27 -12.17
N GLY A 49 -21.33 -15.55 -11.08
CA GLY A 49 -21.85 -16.39 -10.00
C GLY A 49 -23.12 -15.82 -9.38
N ARG A 50 -23.12 -14.51 -9.08
CA ARG A 50 -24.30 -13.79 -8.58
C ARG A 50 -25.45 -13.83 -9.59
N LEU A 51 -25.19 -13.61 -10.87
CA LEU A 51 -26.20 -13.68 -11.92
C LEU A 51 -26.87 -15.05 -11.94
N THR A 52 -26.09 -16.14 -12.02
CA THR A 52 -26.61 -17.50 -12.02
C THR A 52 -27.44 -17.80 -10.77
N ASN A 53 -26.99 -17.38 -9.59
CA ASN A 53 -27.73 -17.56 -8.35
C ASN A 53 -29.07 -16.81 -8.35
N THR A 54 -29.07 -15.58 -8.88
CA THR A 54 -30.28 -14.73 -8.94
C THR A 54 -31.27 -15.28 -9.97
N GLU A 55 -30.77 -15.75 -11.12
CA GLU A 55 -31.58 -16.42 -12.14
C GLU A 55 -32.21 -17.72 -11.61
N GLN A 56 -31.48 -18.53 -10.84
CA GLN A 56 -32.04 -19.72 -10.18
C GLN A 56 -33.11 -19.37 -9.14
N GLN A 57 -32.89 -18.34 -8.31
CA GLN A 57 -33.90 -17.87 -7.35
C GLN A 57 -35.16 -17.37 -8.05
N LEU A 58 -35.00 -16.64 -9.16
CA LEU A 58 -36.13 -16.16 -9.96
C LEU A 58 -36.92 -17.33 -10.58
N ALA A 59 -36.23 -18.32 -11.14
CA ALA A 59 -36.86 -19.52 -11.68
C ALA A 59 -37.64 -20.30 -10.59
N ALA A 60 -37.05 -20.46 -9.40
CA ALA A 60 -37.72 -21.10 -8.26
C ALA A 60 -38.97 -20.35 -7.80
N SER A 61 -38.89 -19.01 -7.72
CA SER A 61 -40.03 -18.16 -7.37
C SER A 61 -41.13 -18.20 -8.43
N GLN A 62 -40.79 -18.17 -9.72
CA GLN A 62 -41.76 -18.34 -10.81
C GLN A 62 -42.46 -19.71 -10.77
N ALA A 63 -41.71 -20.79 -10.46
CA ALA A 63 -42.29 -22.12 -10.30
C ALA A 63 -43.26 -22.21 -9.12
N GLN A 64 -42.94 -21.54 -7.99
CA GLN A 64 -43.87 -21.41 -6.86
C GLN A 64 -45.14 -20.64 -7.25
N LEU A 65 -45.03 -19.53 -7.98
CA LEU A 65 -46.18 -18.77 -8.45
C LEU A 65 -47.07 -19.59 -9.40
N ALA A 66 -46.47 -20.40 -10.28
CA ALA A 66 -47.20 -21.27 -11.18
C ALA A 66 -47.97 -22.37 -10.44
N SER A 67 -47.37 -23.01 -9.43
CA SER A 67 -48.03 -24.03 -8.62
C SER A 67 -49.15 -23.47 -7.74
N LEU A 68 -48.97 -22.26 -7.19
CA LEU A 68 -50.02 -21.49 -6.49
C LEU A 68 -51.20 -21.17 -7.42
N LYS A 69 -50.94 -20.77 -8.68
CA LYS A 69 -51.99 -20.58 -9.69
C LYS A 69 -52.73 -21.87 -10.01
N GLN A 70 -52.01 -22.98 -10.17
CA GLN A 70 -52.61 -24.26 -10.55
C GLN A 70 -53.44 -24.89 -9.41
N GLN A 71 -53.07 -24.62 -8.14
CA GLN A 71 -53.89 -24.95 -6.97
C GLN A 71 -55.16 -24.09 -6.86
N GLN A 72 -55.18 -22.88 -7.42
CA GLN A 72 -56.41 -22.08 -7.56
C GLN A 72 -57.30 -22.58 -8.72
N SER A 73 -56.76 -23.33 -9.69
CA SER A 73 -57.50 -23.83 -10.86
C SER A 73 -58.31 -25.11 -10.60
N THR A 74 -58.22 -25.76 -9.44
CA THR A 74 -59.01 -26.97 -9.12
C THR A 74 -60.47 -26.66 -8.73
N HIS A 75 -60.92 -25.41 -8.84
CA HIS A 75 -62.31 -24.99 -8.65
C HIS A 75 -62.91 -24.36 -9.93
N VAL A 76 -62.75 -24.99 -11.10
CA VAL A 76 -63.73 -24.78 -12.19
C VAL A 76 -63.90 -26.06 -13.01
N GLU A 77 -65.02 -26.71 -12.74
CA GLU A 77 -65.66 -27.80 -13.49
C GLU A 77 -66.02 -27.36 -14.92
N ALA A 78 -65.97 -28.29 -15.87
CA ALA A 78 -66.49 -28.15 -17.24
C ALA A 78 -67.79 -28.97 -17.39
N PRO A 79 -68.65 -28.78 -18.41
CA PRO A 79 -68.99 -27.60 -19.21
C PRO A 79 -70.53 -27.36 -19.30
N VAL A 80 -71.04 -26.12 -19.24
CA VAL A 80 -72.41 -25.80 -19.69
C VAL A 80 -72.56 -24.35 -20.18
N ALA A 81 -73.02 -24.24 -21.44
CA ALA A 81 -73.86 -23.21 -22.07
C ALA A 81 -73.55 -21.69 -21.93
N PRO A 82 -73.81 -20.88 -22.99
CA PRO A 82 -73.51 -19.45 -23.02
C PRO A 82 -74.67 -18.65 -22.43
N GLU A 83 -74.54 -18.14 -21.20
CA GLU A 83 -75.47 -17.13 -20.67
C GLU A 83 -74.71 -16.01 -19.95
N SER A 84 -74.87 -14.80 -20.49
CA SER A 84 -74.50 -13.50 -19.92
C SER A 84 -75.29 -13.21 -18.62
N PRO A 85 -74.97 -12.18 -17.81
CA PRO A 85 -73.68 -11.75 -17.27
C PRO A 85 -73.72 -11.70 -15.71
N THR A 86 -72.80 -12.35 -15.00
CA THR A 86 -72.71 -12.26 -13.52
C THR A 86 -71.87 -11.07 -13.07
N LEU A 87 -72.37 -9.86 -13.31
CA LEU A 87 -71.67 -8.62 -12.92
C LEU A 87 -71.59 -8.42 -11.39
N SER A 88 -72.55 -8.93 -10.60
CA SER A 88 -72.62 -8.66 -9.15
C SER A 88 -71.66 -9.51 -8.29
N ALA A 89 -71.39 -10.76 -8.69
CA ALA A 89 -70.34 -11.59 -8.08
C ALA A 89 -68.96 -11.02 -8.42
N SER A 90 -68.80 -10.54 -9.65
CA SER A 90 -67.61 -9.82 -10.11
C SER A 90 -67.40 -8.52 -9.34
N GLU A 91 -68.44 -7.73 -9.07
CA GLU A 91 -68.32 -6.45 -8.35
C GLU A 91 -67.81 -6.61 -6.91
N LYS A 92 -68.32 -7.61 -6.16
CA LYS A 92 -67.79 -7.93 -4.82
C LYS A 92 -66.35 -8.46 -4.90
N GLN A 93 -66.05 -9.33 -5.86
CA GLN A 93 -64.69 -9.84 -6.07
C GLN A 93 -63.72 -8.73 -6.48
N ILE A 94 -64.13 -7.80 -7.35
CA ILE A 94 -63.36 -6.63 -7.76
C ILE A 94 -63.12 -5.70 -6.56
N SER A 95 -64.13 -5.46 -5.72
CA SER A 95 -63.97 -4.66 -4.51
C SER A 95 -62.98 -5.30 -3.51
N GLN A 96 -63.05 -6.62 -3.34
CA GLN A 96 -62.12 -7.37 -2.50
C GLN A 96 -60.69 -7.32 -3.07
N VAL A 97 -60.54 -7.46 -4.39
CA VAL A 97 -59.25 -7.35 -5.08
C VAL A 97 -58.66 -5.95 -4.96
N LEU A 98 -59.48 -4.89 -5.09
CA LEU A 98 -59.04 -3.51 -4.93
C LEU A 98 -58.57 -3.24 -3.49
N ILE A 99 -59.29 -3.75 -2.48
CA ILE A 99 -58.88 -3.62 -1.07
C ILE A 99 -57.53 -4.32 -0.83
N VAL A 100 -57.38 -5.55 -1.31
CA VAL A 100 -56.12 -6.31 -1.15
C VAL A 100 -54.98 -5.65 -1.93
N ALA A 101 -55.25 -5.15 -3.15
CA ALA A 101 -54.26 -4.41 -3.94
C ALA A 101 -53.83 -3.12 -3.24
N GLN A 102 -54.75 -2.38 -2.63
CA GLN A 102 -54.45 -1.15 -1.92
C GLN A 102 -53.67 -1.42 -0.63
N GLN A 103 -54.08 -2.42 0.15
CA GLN A 103 -53.31 -2.89 1.31
C GLN A 103 -51.90 -3.36 0.92
N SER A 104 -51.76 -4.02 -0.23
CA SER A 104 -50.45 -4.43 -0.77
C SER A 104 -49.61 -3.23 -1.18
N ALA A 105 -50.22 -2.21 -1.78
CA ALA A 105 -49.53 -0.97 -2.15
C ALA A 105 -49.04 -0.20 -0.93
N ASP A 106 -49.88 -0.09 0.11
CA ASP A 106 -49.53 0.56 1.38
C ASP A 106 -48.38 -0.18 2.08
N LYS A 107 -48.41 -1.52 2.06
CA LYS A 107 -47.33 -2.35 2.59
C LYS A 107 -46.02 -2.13 1.82
N LEU A 108 -46.06 -2.11 0.49
CA LEU A 108 -44.90 -1.83 -0.35
C LEU A 108 -44.31 -0.44 -0.07
N LEU A 109 -45.15 0.58 0.11
CA LEU A 109 -44.72 1.92 0.48
C LEU A 109 -44.05 1.96 1.87
N ALA A 110 -44.61 1.25 2.85
CA ALA A 110 -44.04 1.17 4.19
C ALA A 110 -42.68 0.44 4.19
N GLU A 111 -42.56 -0.66 3.46
CA GLU A 111 -41.31 -1.41 3.28
C GLU A 111 -40.27 -0.57 2.53
N ALA A 112 -40.65 0.10 1.45
CA ALA A 112 -39.76 0.96 0.69
C ALA A 112 -39.23 2.13 1.54
N ARG A 113 -40.08 2.74 2.38
CA ARG A 113 -39.67 3.79 3.33
C ARG A 113 -38.69 3.25 4.36
N THR A 114 -39.01 2.13 4.98
CA THR A 114 -38.15 1.48 5.99
C THR A 114 -36.78 1.12 5.39
N ASN A 115 -36.77 0.57 4.18
CA ASN A 115 -35.54 0.24 3.48
C ASN A 115 -34.74 1.49 3.09
N ALA A 116 -35.40 2.55 2.61
CA ALA A 116 -34.74 3.82 2.31
C ALA A 116 -34.09 4.43 3.56
N ASP A 117 -34.76 4.37 4.71
CA ASP A 117 -34.21 4.87 5.97
C ASP A 117 -33.05 4.00 6.48
N ALA A 118 -33.13 2.68 6.31
CA ALA A 118 -32.03 1.76 6.60
C ALA A 118 -30.80 2.07 5.73
N ILE A 119 -30.98 2.24 4.41
CA ILE A 119 -29.90 2.58 3.47
C ILE A 119 -29.26 3.93 3.86
N ARG A 120 -30.06 4.94 4.20
CA ARG A 120 -29.54 6.24 4.64
C ARG A 120 -28.71 6.12 5.91
N ASN A 121 -29.22 5.41 6.92
CA ASN A 121 -28.50 5.21 8.18
C ASN A 121 -27.20 4.43 7.99
N GLU A 122 -27.21 3.39 7.15
CA GLU A 122 -26.01 2.62 6.83
C GLU A 122 -24.99 3.48 6.07
N ALA A 123 -25.43 4.28 5.10
CA ALA A 123 -24.58 5.20 4.37
C ALA A 123 -23.96 6.26 5.30
N ASP A 124 -24.74 6.82 6.22
CA ASP A 124 -24.26 7.79 7.21
C ASP A 124 -23.25 7.16 8.18
N GLN A 125 -23.47 5.91 8.61
CA GLN A 125 -22.52 5.18 9.43
C GLN A 125 -21.21 4.91 8.68
N LYS A 126 -21.31 4.41 7.44
CA LYS A 126 -20.13 4.17 6.58
C LYS A 126 -19.37 5.47 6.30
N ALA A 127 -20.07 6.57 6.02
CA ALA A 127 -19.44 7.87 5.80
C ALA A 127 -18.64 8.33 7.03
N ARG A 128 -19.21 8.16 8.23
CA ARG A 128 -18.51 8.48 9.49
C ARG A 128 -17.29 7.59 9.73
N GLU A 129 -17.40 6.31 9.41
CA GLU A 129 -16.29 5.35 9.53
C GLU A 129 -15.17 5.68 8.55
N VAL A 130 -15.49 5.96 7.29
CA VAL A 130 -14.51 6.38 6.27
C VAL A 130 -13.81 7.66 6.69
N ILE A 131 -14.54 8.67 7.17
CA ILE A 131 -13.94 9.93 7.65
C ILE A 131 -13.00 9.65 8.84
N ARG A 132 -13.43 8.82 9.80
CA ARG A 132 -12.60 8.46 10.95
C ARG A 132 -11.33 7.73 10.53
N GLN A 133 -11.44 6.76 9.62
CA GLN A 133 -10.31 6.02 9.08
C GLN A 133 -9.35 6.95 8.34
N ALA A 134 -9.85 7.80 7.44
CA ALA A 134 -9.03 8.76 6.71
C ALA A 134 -8.30 9.74 7.63
N LEU A 135 -8.93 10.17 8.74
CA LEU A 135 -8.27 11.01 9.75
C LEU A 135 -7.17 10.25 10.52
N ALA A 136 -7.37 8.97 10.81
CA ALA A 136 -6.37 8.13 11.47
C ALA A 136 -5.18 7.83 10.56
N GLU A 137 -5.45 7.53 9.28
CA GLU A 137 -4.43 7.35 8.25
C GLU A 137 -3.63 8.63 8.06
N LYS A 138 -4.30 9.78 7.93
CA LYS A 138 -3.63 11.09 7.87
C LYS A 138 -2.70 11.32 9.06
N GLN A 139 -3.12 10.99 10.28
CA GLN A 139 -2.26 11.16 11.46
C GLN A 139 -1.04 10.24 11.40
N THR A 140 -1.24 8.98 11.00
CA THR A 140 -0.15 8.01 10.82
C THR A 140 0.86 8.49 9.77
N GLU A 141 0.38 9.03 8.65
CA GLU A 141 1.27 9.60 7.62
C GLU A 141 2.07 10.79 8.14
N LEU A 142 1.45 11.69 8.91
CA LEU A 142 2.18 12.81 9.52
C LEU A 142 3.28 12.34 10.47
N ASP A 143 2.99 11.33 11.29
CA ASP A 143 3.97 10.74 12.20
C ASP A 143 5.13 10.06 11.43
N GLU A 144 4.83 9.36 10.33
CA GLU A 144 5.83 8.74 9.46
C GLU A 144 6.70 9.79 8.75
N ILE A 145 6.10 10.90 8.29
CA ILE A 145 6.83 12.05 7.72
C ILE A 145 7.83 12.61 8.74
N ASP A 146 7.41 12.80 9.99
CA ASP A 146 8.29 13.37 11.02
C ASP A 146 9.40 12.39 11.42
N ARG A 147 9.09 11.08 11.50
CA ARG A 147 10.09 10.03 11.65
C ARG A 147 11.11 10.05 10.51
N LEU A 148 10.65 10.19 9.26
CA LEU A 148 11.53 10.20 8.09
C LEU A 148 12.41 11.45 8.06
N LYS A 149 11.88 12.62 8.43
CA LYS A 149 12.66 13.85 8.62
C LYS A 149 13.74 13.69 9.68
N GLN A 150 13.41 13.08 10.83
CA GLN A 150 14.38 12.83 11.90
C GLN A 150 15.47 11.85 11.46
N SER A 151 15.09 10.79 10.73
CA SER A 151 16.03 9.83 10.15
C SER A 151 16.99 10.52 9.17
N ARG A 152 16.45 11.38 8.28
CA ARG A 152 17.23 12.16 7.32
C ARG A 152 18.21 13.11 8.02
N GLU A 153 17.80 13.80 9.07
CA GLU A 153 18.70 14.69 9.81
C GLU A 153 19.76 13.90 10.59
N SER A 154 19.39 12.76 11.16
CA SER A 154 20.34 11.86 11.85
C SER A 154 21.37 11.29 10.88
N PHE A 155 20.94 10.84 9.69
CA PHE A 155 21.83 10.39 8.62
C PHE A 155 22.77 11.51 8.17
N ARG A 156 22.25 12.72 7.97
CA ARG A 156 23.07 13.89 7.63
C ARG A 156 24.12 14.18 8.69
N GLY A 157 23.74 14.11 9.97
CA GLY A 157 24.67 14.28 11.09
C GLY A 157 25.74 13.20 11.14
N ALA A 158 25.36 11.94 10.96
CA ALA A 158 26.30 10.81 10.90
C ALA A 158 27.26 10.93 9.72
N TYR A 159 26.76 11.29 8.54
CA TYR A 159 27.57 11.51 7.35
C TYR A 159 28.57 12.65 7.54
N LYS A 160 28.14 13.78 8.13
CA LYS A 160 29.05 14.89 8.47
C LYS A 160 30.17 14.45 9.42
N LYS A 161 29.85 13.67 10.45
CA LYS A 161 30.85 13.14 11.40
C LYS A 161 31.84 12.21 10.70
N MET A 162 31.36 11.34 9.80
CA MET A 162 32.21 10.45 9.02
C MET A 162 33.20 11.25 8.14
N LEU A 163 32.72 12.28 7.44
CA LEU A 163 33.60 13.15 6.67
C LEU A 163 34.60 13.89 7.54
N GLN A 164 34.19 14.39 8.71
CA GLN A 164 35.10 15.05 9.64
C GLN A 164 36.20 14.10 10.11
N HIS A 165 35.85 12.86 10.47
CA HIS A 165 36.83 11.84 10.83
C HIS A 165 37.84 11.57 9.71
N PHE A 166 37.38 11.47 8.45
CA PHE A 166 38.30 11.30 7.32
C PHE A 166 39.22 12.51 7.08
N ILE A 167 38.75 13.73 7.35
CA ILE A 167 39.58 14.94 7.28
C ILE A 167 40.61 14.94 8.41
N ASP A 168 40.18 14.70 9.65
CA ASP A 168 41.05 14.67 10.83
C ASP A 168 42.14 13.58 10.69
N ASP A 169 41.77 12.40 10.17
CA ASP A 169 42.72 11.33 9.85
C ASP A 169 43.73 11.78 8.78
N ALA A 170 43.28 12.42 7.70
CA ALA A 170 44.15 12.90 6.64
C ALA A 170 45.14 13.95 7.14
N ASP A 171 44.69 14.89 7.98
CA ASP A 171 45.54 15.89 8.62
C ASP A 171 46.54 15.25 9.59
N SER A 172 46.16 14.16 10.26
CA SER A 172 47.07 13.42 11.15
C SER A 172 48.18 12.67 10.38
N VAL A 173 47.86 12.13 9.21
CA VAL A 173 48.81 11.38 8.36
C VAL A 173 49.68 12.31 7.52
N PHE A 174 49.14 13.47 7.12
CA PHE A 174 49.83 14.51 6.37
C PHE A 174 49.76 15.83 7.13
N PRO A 175 50.49 15.98 8.25
CA PRO A 175 50.53 17.26 8.95
C PRO A 175 50.97 18.33 7.95
N GLN A 176 50.14 19.36 7.77
CA GLN A 176 50.48 20.54 6.97
C GLN A 176 51.80 21.09 7.50
N LYS A 177 52.89 20.69 6.84
CA LYS A 177 54.23 21.18 7.11
C LYS A 177 54.35 22.54 6.41
N ASP A 178 53.59 23.50 6.92
CA ASP A 178 54.00 24.90 6.93
C ASP A 178 54.95 25.11 8.13
N ALA A 179 55.87 24.15 8.34
CA ALA A 179 57.09 24.47 9.05
C ALA A 179 57.91 25.29 8.06
N SER A 180 57.75 26.60 8.16
CA SER A 180 58.57 27.60 7.49
C SER A 180 59.99 27.09 7.36
N ALA A 181 60.55 27.13 6.15
CA ALA A 181 61.89 26.63 5.84
C ALA A 181 62.99 27.19 6.77
N GLU A 182 62.71 28.26 7.53
CA GLU A 182 63.55 28.84 8.56
C GLU A 182 63.78 27.92 9.79
N ASP A 183 62.80 27.12 10.22
CA ASP A 183 62.96 26.26 11.41
C ASP A 183 63.87 25.05 11.15
N ALA A 184 63.84 24.52 9.92
CA ALA A 184 64.73 23.44 9.49
C ALA A 184 66.19 23.93 9.32
N LEU A 185 66.39 25.18 8.89
CA LEU A 185 67.72 25.79 8.78
C LEU A 185 68.29 26.13 10.17
N ASN A 186 67.48 26.61 11.11
CA ASN A 186 67.90 26.87 12.49
C ASN A 186 68.25 25.59 13.27
N ALA A 187 67.56 24.48 12.99
CA ALA A 187 67.87 23.18 13.60
C ALA A 187 69.22 22.60 13.12
N LEU A 188 69.59 22.82 11.85
CA LEU A 188 70.88 22.41 11.31
C LEU A 188 72.05 23.23 11.90
N ASP A 189 71.90 24.55 12.05
CA ASP A 189 72.96 25.42 12.60
C ASP A 189 73.24 25.12 14.09
N LYS A 190 72.20 24.85 14.90
CA LYS A 190 72.38 24.40 16.29
C LYS A 190 73.08 23.04 16.40
N SER A 191 72.82 22.12 15.47
CA SER A 191 73.47 20.80 15.46
C SER A 191 74.95 20.86 15.07
N ALA A 192 75.32 21.79 14.17
CA ALA A 192 76.71 22.02 13.78
C ALA A 192 77.54 22.65 14.90
N GLN A 193 76.95 23.55 15.70
CA GLN A 193 77.62 24.19 16.84
C GLN A 193 77.85 23.21 18.01
N ALA A 194 76.90 22.30 18.28
CA ALA A 194 77.02 21.28 19.31
C ALA A 194 78.08 20.20 19.01
N ALA A 195 78.28 19.85 17.73
CA ALA A 195 79.32 18.88 17.33
C ALA A 195 80.76 19.44 17.50
N SER A 196 80.94 20.77 17.46
CA SER A 196 82.25 21.39 17.64
C SER A 196 82.75 21.41 19.10
N SER A 197 81.84 21.24 20.07
CA SER A 197 82.13 21.33 21.51
C SER A 197 82.43 19.98 22.17
N LEU A 198 82.27 18.86 21.45
CA LEU A 198 82.36 17.50 22.03
C LEU A 198 83.71 16.79 21.83
N ASN A 199 84.76 17.49 21.37
CA ASN A 199 86.07 16.87 21.05
C ASN A 199 87.21 17.24 22.02
N GLN A 200 86.90 17.61 23.28
CA GLN A 200 87.94 17.93 24.29
C GLN A 200 87.92 17.08 25.58
N ASP A 201 87.00 16.13 25.76
CA ASP A 201 86.92 15.42 27.06
C ASP A 201 86.79 13.89 26.95
N ALA A 202 87.70 13.27 26.18
CA ALA A 202 87.84 11.81 26.12
C ALA A 202 89.13 11.35 26.82
N SER A 203 89.17 11.42 28.15
CA SER A 203 90.12 10.63 28.94
C SER A 203 89.56 10.21 30.29
N LYS A 204 88.73 9.15 30.29
CA LYS A 204 88.74 8.03 31.26
C LYS A 204 87.51 7.12 31.08
N SER A 205 87.79 5.86 30.74
CA SER A 205 86.87 4.71 30.84
C SER A 205 87.05 4.02 32.22
N PRO A 206 86.38 2.88 32.52
CA PRO A 206 84.92 2.64 32.62
C PRO A 206 84.56 1.73 33.83
N VAL A 207 83.28 1.58 34.23
CA VAL A 207 82.69 0.39 34.92
C VAL A 207 81.16 0.47 34.72
N ALA A 208 80.49 -0.41 33.94
CA ALA A 208 79.79 -1.67 34.31
C ALA A 208 78.76 -1.50 35.48
N LEU A 209 77.57 -2.12 35.59
CA LEU A 209 76.97 -3.34 35.05
C LEU A 209 75.50 -3.41 35.55
N SER A 210 74.63 -4.13 34.85
CA SER A 210 73.37 -4.79 35.29
C SER A 210 72.21 -3.93 35.81
N GLY A 211 70.94 -4.23 35.57
CA GLY A 211 70.19 -5.36 34.99
C GLY A 211 68.70 -4.99 35.18
N ASP A 212 67.86 -5.09 34.17
CA ASP A 212 67.11 -6.29 33.79
C ASP A 212 65.83 -6.51 34.64
N PHE A 213 64.80 -7.04 33.97
CA PHE A 213 63.48 -7.48 34.46
C PHE A 213 62.38 -6.39 34.59
N ALA A 214 61.51 -6.18 33.59
CA ALA A 214 60.39 -7.04 33.13
C ALA A 214 59.24 -7.15 34.15
N ASP A 215 58.09 -6.54 33.83
CA ASP A 215 56.81 -7.23 33.93
C ASP A 215 55.75 -6.55 33.05
N LEU A 216 55.03 -7.38 32.28
CA LEU A 216 53.91 -7.06 31.40
C LEU A 216 52.63 -7.54 32.10
N ASP A 217 51.66 -6.65 32.26
CA ASP A 217 50.24 -6.91 31.99
C ASP A 217 49.52 -5.57 31.71
#